data_AF-A0A975EE61-F1
#
_entry.id   AF-A0A975EE61-F1
#
_cell.length_a   1.000
_cell.length_b   1.000
_cell.length_c   1.000
_cell.angle_alpha   90.00
_cell.angle_beta   90.00
_cell.angle_gamma   90.00
#
_symmetry.space_group_name_H-M   'P 1'
#
loop_
_entity.id
_entity.type
_entity.pdbx_description
1 polymer ?
#
loop_
_entity_poly.entity_id
_entity_poly.type
_entity_poly.pdbx_seq_one_letter_code
_entity_poly.pdbx_strand_id
1 'polypeptide(L)'
;MNFLTRRKPFVLAVLLAAASLSSWSGEGHDHGEAPAAVGGPAKPRFTATSEAFELVGVVDGKHIVLYLDHAADNSPVKGATLELELGGTKVAVQPHGEGEFEATLAAELQPGEISVSATVVAGAVTDLLAGDLDIHADTHADGAHGTTWKTYSAWAIGGLLVLALLAFAVRRLGAERNNRVGGAA
;
A
#
# COMPACT_ATOMS: atom_id res chain seq x y z
N MET A 1 -0.66 27.62 -74.46
CA MET A 1 -1.35 26.36 -74.12
C MET A 1 -1.38 26.18 -72.61
N ASN A 2 -2.53 25.78 -72.07
CA ASN A 2 -2.78 25.35 -70.67
C ASN A 2 -1.80 24.23 -70.26
N PHE A 3 -1.44 24.03 -68.98
CA PHE A 3 -2.31 23.49 -67.93
C PHE A 3 -1.95 23.94 -66.50
N LEU A 4 -3.00 24.39 -65.80
CA LEU A 4 -3.19 24.39 -64.35
C LEU A 4 -2.65 23.13 -63.66
N THR A 5 -2.06 23.27 -62.47
CA THR A 5 -2.42 22.41 -61.32
C THR A 5 -2.27 23.13 -59.96
N ARG A 6 -3.42 23.55 -59.45
CA ARG A 6 -3.93 23.39 -58.07
C ARG A 6 -3.11 23.90 -56.87
N ARG A 7 -3.54 25.08 -56.44
CA ARG A 7 -3.63 25.58 -55.06
C ARG A 7 -3.88 24.48 -54.01
N LYS A 8 -3.15 24.53 -52.88
CA LYS A 8 -3.62 24.01 -51.58
C LYS A 8 -3.23 24.98 -50.43
N PRO A 9 -4.01 26.05 -50.19
CA PRO A 9 -3.95 26.79 -48.93
C PRO A 9 -4.66 25.94 -47.86
N PHE A 10 -4.03 24.84 -47.43
CA PHE A 10 -4.60 23.95 -46.41
C PHE A 10 -3.91 24.08 -45.05
N VAL A 11 -2.80 24.82 -44.98
CA VAL A 11 -2.00 24.92 -43.74
C VAL A 11 -2.53 25.99 -42.77
N LEU A 12 -3.29 26.99 -43.25
CA LEU A 12 -3.70 28.13 -42.41
C LEU A 12 -5.08 27.98 -41.75
N ALA A 13 -5.94 27.06 -42.22
CA ALA A 13 -7.29 26.89 -41.66
C ALA A 13 -7.37 25.90 -40.48
N VAL A 14 -6.37 25.03 -40.30
CA VAL A 14 -6.34 24.06 -39.19
C VAL A 14 -5.84 24.70 -37.88
N LEU A 15 -5.03 25.76 -37.96
CA LEU A 15 -4.42 26.40 -36.79
C LEU A 15 -5.38 27.33 -36.00
N LEU A 16 -6.51 27.75 -36.59
CA LEU A 16 -7.45 28.68 -35.94
C LEU A 16 -8.69 28.02 -35.31
N ALA A 17 -8.92 26.72 -35.52
CA ALA A 17 -10.10 26.02 -34.99
C ALA A 17 -9.85 25.23 -33.68
N ALA A 18 -8.60 25.17 -33.19
CA ALA A 18 -8.26 24.43 -31.97
C ALA A 18 -8.17 25.31 -30.71
N ALA A 19 -8.32 26.64 -30.84
CA ALA A 19 -8.16 27.58 -29.72
C ALA A 19 -9.44 27.82 -28.88
N SER A 20 -10.53 27.09 -29.14
CA SER A 20 -11.85 27.41 -28.61
C SER A 20 -12.44 26.39 -27.63
N LEU A 21 -11.64 25.52 -27.00
CA LEU A 21 -12.13 24.59 -25.96
C LEU A 21 -11.40 24.73 -24.63
N SER A 22 -11.19 25.97 -24.18
CA SER A 22 -10.80 26.26 -22.80
C SER A 22 -11.91 27.02 -22.08
N SER A 23 -13.10 26.41 -22.01
CA SER A 23 -14.15 26.84 -21.08
C SER A 23 -14.20 25.89 -19.88
N TRP A 24 -13.48 26.27 -18.84
CA TRP A 24 -13.85 26.24 -17.42
C TRP A 24 -14.88 25.19 -16.94
N SER A 25 -14.40 24.25 -16.13
CA SER A 25 -15.08 23.83 -14.90
C SER A 25 -13.99 23.73 -13.84
N GLY A 26 -13.73 24.79 -13.09
CA GLY A 26 -14.25 24.92 -11.73
C GLY A 26 -13.15 24.47 -10.75
N GLU A 27 -12.76 25.36 -9.84
CA GLU A 27 -11.99 25.04 -8.64
C GLU A 27 -12.85 24.09 -7.78
N GLY A 28 -12.91 22.83 -8.17
CA GLY A 28 -13.20 21.78 -7.21
C GLY A 28 -11.98 21.72 -6.32
N HIS A 29 -12.16 21.89 -5.01
CA HIS A 29 -11.22 21.33 -4.07
C HIS A 29 -11.19 19.83 -4.37
N ASP A 30 -10.28 19.45 -5.27
CA ASP A 30 -9.73 18.12 -5.32
C ASP A 30 -9.15 17.94 -3.93
N HIS A 31 -9.92 17.31 -3.05
CA HIS A 31 -9.35 16.60 -1.94
C HIS A 31 -8.54 15.51 -2.62
N GLY A 32 -7.32 15.89 -3.03
CA GLY A 32 -6.41 15.02 -3.73
C GLY A 32 -6.37 13.78 -2.89
N GLU A 33 -7.03 12.74 -3.38
CA GLU A 33 -6.91 11.42 -2.83
C GLU A 33 -5.55 10.96 -3.33
N ALA A 34 -4.51 11.56 -2.72
CA ALA A 34 -3.24 10.91 -2.57
C ALA A 34 -3.63 9.51 -2.09
N PRO A 35 -3.31 8.45 -2.85
CA PRO A 35 -3.73 7.11 -2.48
C PRO A 35 -3.36 6.95 -1.01
N ALA A 36 -4.37 6.64 -0.19
CA ALA A 36 -4.20 6.52 1.25
C ALA A 36 -2.91 5.72 1.45
N ALA A 37 -1.93 6.33 2.12
CA ALA A 37 -0.69 5.63 2.40
C ALA A 37 -1.11 4.34 3.10
N VAL A 38 -0.93 3.21 2.40
CA VAL A 38 -1.30 1.91 2.95
C VAL A 38 -0.42 1.77 4.18
N GLY A 39 -1.03 1.96 5.35
CA GLY A 39 -0.34 1.77 6.61
C GLY A 39 0.29 0.40 6.59
N GLY A 40 1.54 0.29 7.06
CA GLY A 40 2.18 -1.00 7.22
C GLY A 40 1.28 -1.96 8.03
N PRO A 41 1.52 -3.28 7.93
CA PRO A 41 0.70 -4.26 8.62
C PRO A 41 0.60 -3.92 10.11
N ALA A 42 -0.63 -3.88 10.61
CA ALA A 42 -0.90 -3.60 12.01
C ALA A 42 -0.40 -4.77 12.88
N LYS A 43 0.26 -4.46 14.00
CA LYS A 43 0.68 -5.49 14.97
C LYS A 43 -0.54 -6.29 15.48
N PRO A 44 -0.42 -7.63 15.64
CA PRO A 44 -1.47 -8.45 16.23
C PRO A 44 -1.88 -7.94 17.60
N ARG A 45 -3.19 -7.98 17.87
CA ARG A 45 -3.77 -7.52 19.13
C ARG A 45 -4.96 -8.37 19.51
N PHE A 46 -5.24 -8.42 20.80
CA PHE A 46 -6.43 -9.06 21.35
C PHE A 46 -7.11 -8.13 22.33
N THR A 47 -8.38 -8.42 22.59
CA THR A 47 -9.15 -7.83 23.67
C THR A 47 -9.76 -8.98 24.48
N ALA A 48 -9.59 -8.94 25.80
CA ALA A 48 -10.27 -9.82 26.73
C ALA A 48 -11.12 -8.97 27.68
N THR A 49 -12.38 -9.36 27.92
CA THR A 49 -13.34 -8.51 28.62
C THR A 49 -14.08 -9.23 29.74
N SER A 50 -14.50 -8.49 30.73
CA SER A 50 -15.48 -8.88 31.75
C SER A 50 -16.48 -7.74 32.00
N GLU A 51 -17.39 -7.89 32.96
CA GLU A 51 -18.30 -6.80 33.34
C GLU A 51 -17.56 -5.60 33.96
N ALA A 52 -16.45 -5.85 34.66
CA ALA A 52 -15.71 -4.83 35.40
C ALA A 52 -14.53 -4.25 34.62
N PHE A 53 -13.90 -5.04 33.74
CA PHE A 53 -12.61 -4.71 33.16
C PHE A 53 -12.51 -5.05 31.67
N GLU A 54 -11.67 -4.30 30.97
CA GLU A 54 -11.24 -4.55 29.61
C GLU A 54 -9.72 -4.63 29.57
N LEU A 55 -9.18 -5.67 28.93
CA LEU A 55 -7.75 -5.88 28.74
C LEU A 55 -7.44 -5.89 27.24
N VAL A 56 -6.58 -4.99 26.81
CA VAL A 56 -6.07 -4.95 25.43
C VAL A 56 -4.59 -5.36 25.44
N GLY A 57 -4.24 -6.36 24.64
CA GLY A 57 -2.85 -6.78 24.44
C GLY A 57 -2.38 -6.50 23.03
N VAL A 58 -1.18 -5.93 22.90
CA VAL A 58 -0.50 -5.71 21.61
C VAL A 58 0.76 -6.56 21.56
N VAL A 59 0.88 -7.42 20.56
CA VAL A 59 1.99 -8.36 20.41
C VAL A 59 3.00 -7.84 19.40
N ASP A 60 4.26 -7.79 19.79
CA ASP A 60 5.41 -7.41 18.98
C ASP A 60 6.52 -8.47 19.06
N GLY A 61 6.43 -9.47 18.17
CA GLY A 61 7.29 -10.66 18.24
C GLY A 61 7.09 -11.41 19.55
N LYS A 62 8.07 -11.29 20.46
CA LYS A 62 8.02 -11.89 21.81
C LYS A 62 7.53 -10.95 22.90
N HIS A 63 7.45 -9.66 22.61
CA HIS A 63 7.04 -8.67 23.60
C HIS A 63 5.54 -8.45 23.51
N ILE A 64 4.91 -8.28 24.67
CA ILE A 64 3.49 -7.93 24.77
C ILE A 64 3.39 -6.71 25.67
N VAL A 65 2.67 -5.69 25.21
CA VAL A 65 2.21 -4.58 26.05
C VAL A 65 0.73 -4.75 26.29
N LEU A 66 0.30 -4.59 27.53
CA LEU A 66 -1.04 -4.84 28.02
C LEU A 66 -1.58 -3.56 28.66
N TYR A 67 -2.83 -3.23 28.33
CA TYR A 67 -3.57 -2.10 28.88
C TYR A 67 -4.85 -2.61 29.53
N LEU A 68 -5.00 -2.34 30.82
CA LEU A 68 -6.11 -2.78 31.66
C LEU A 68 -6.89 -1.56 32.11
N ASP A 69 -8.14 -1.46 31.63
CA ASP A 69 -9.04 -0.35 31.86
C ASP A 69 -10.35 -0.81 32.52
N HIS A 70 -11.01 0.09 33.22
CA HIS A 70 -12.37 -0.11 33.71
C HIS A 70 -13.35 -0.11 32.55
N ALA A 71 -14.17 -1.16 32.42
CA ALA A 71 -15.12 -1.29 31.30
C ALA A 71 -16.19 -0.18 31.26
N ALA A 72 -16.48 0.45 32.40
CA ALA A 72 -17.51 1.49 32.50
C ALA A 72 -17.09 2.84 31.92
N ASP A 73 -15.81 3.20 32.00
CA ASP A 73 -15.33 4.56 31.68
C ASP A 73 -13.95 4.61 31.01
N ASN A 74 -13.35 3.45 30.71
CA ASN A 74 -12.04 3.30 30.10
C ASN A 74 -10.91 4.00 30.88
N SER A 75 -11.07 4.18 32.20
CA SER A 75 -10.00 4.68 33.07
C SER A 75 -9.02 3.54 33.43
N PRO A 76 -7.71 3.82 33.54
CA PRO A 76 -6.72 2.78 33.83
C PRO A 76 -6.91 2.19 35.23
N VAL A 77 -6.84 0.86 35.33
CA VAL A 77 -7.01 0.14 36.59
C VAL A 77 -5.72 0.22 37.42
N LYS A 78 -5.81 0.81 38.61
CA LYS A 78 -4.66 1.04 39.49
C LYS A 78 -4.40 -0.15 40.40
N GLY A 79 -3.13 -0.47 40.62
CA GLY A 79 -2.70 -1.46 41.62
C GLY A 79 -3.23 -2.88 41.38
N ALA A 80 -3.54 -3.22 40.13
CA ALA A 80 -4.01 -4.55 39.77
C ALA A 80 -2.85 -5.56 39.70
N THR A 81 -3.16 -6.80 40.04
CA THR A 81 -2.34 -7.97 39.67
C THR A 81 -2.99 -8.65 38.48
N LEU A 82 -2.17 -9.07 37.52
CA LEU A 82 -2.62 -9.66 36.25
C LEU A 82 -1.91 -11.00 36.03
N GLU A 83 -2.68 -12.08 35.90
CA GLU A 83 -2.21 -13.36 35.38
C GLU A 83 -2.73 -13.53 33.95
N LEU A 84 -1.84 -13.74 32.99
CA LEU A 84 -2.19 -13.93 31.57
C LEU A 84 -1.92 -15.38 31.14
N GLU A 85 -2.84 -15.94 30.38
CA GLU A 85 -2.70 -17.22 29.69
C GLU A 85 -3.04 -17.04 28.20
N LEU A 86 -2.16 -17.56 27.35
CA LEU A 86 -2.33 -17.59 25.89
C LEU A 86 -2.30 -19.04 25.42
N GLY A 87 -3.37 -19.51 24.77
CA GLY A 87 -3.51 -20.89 24.32
C GLY A 87 -3.32 -21.92 25.44
N GLY A 88 -3.74 -21.58 26.67
CA GLY A 88 -3.55 -22.41 27.87
C GLY A 88 -2.14 -22.40 28.45
N THR A 89 -1.23 -21.54 27.96
CA THR A 89 0.12 -21.36 28.50
C THR A 89 0.20 -20.09 29.33
N LYS A 90 0.63 -20.21 30.60
CA LYS A 90 0.86 -19.05 31.46
C LYS A 90 1.99 -18.17 30.94
N VAL A 91 1.75 -16.86 30.92
CA VAL A 91 2.68 -15.82 30.54
C VAL A 91 2.98 -14.96 31.76
N ALA A 92 4.27 -14.78 32.09
CA ALA A 92 4.69 -13.94 33.19
C ALA A 92 4.54 -12.46 32.81
N VAL A 93 3.73 -11.73 33.57
CA VAL A 93 3.43 -10.32 33.36
C VAL A 93 4.10 -9.46 34.44
N GLN A 94 4.59 -8.28 34.08
CA GLN A 94 5.21 -7.31 34.98
C GLN A 94 4.47 -5.97 34.88
N PRO A 95 4.15 -5.31 36.01
CA PRO A 95 3.56 -3.98 35.99
C PRO A 95 4.57 -2.95 35.47
N HIS A 96 4.11 -2.04 34.62
CA HIS A 96 4.90 -0.94 34.05
C HIS A 96 4.36 0.43 34.48
N GLY A 97 3.05 0.57 34.58
CA GLY A 97 2.36 1.82 34.94
C GLY A 97 0.97 1.56 35.53
N GLU A 98 0.17 2.62 35.70
CA GLU A 98 -1.24 2.46 36.06
C GLU A 98 -2.00 1.85 34.88
N GLY A 99 -2.63 0.69 35.07
CA GLY A 99 -3.29 -0.04 33.98
C GLY A 99 -2.33 -0.66 32.95
N GLU A 100 -1.02 -0.42 33.04
CA GLU A 100 -0.05 -0.87 32.03
C GLU A 100 0.82 -2.00 32.54
N PHE A 101 0.95 -3.04 31.71
CA PHE A 101 1.81 -4.19 31.99
C PHE A 101 2.61 -4.61 30.76
N GLU A 102 3.73 -5.28 31.00
CA GLU A 102 4.57 -5.85 29.97
C GLU A 102 4.76 -7.35 30.21
N ALA A 103 4.91 -8.11 29.12
CA ALA A 103 5.29 -9.50 29.18
C ALA A 103 6.29 -9.85 28.09
N THR A 104 7.13 -10.85 28.36
CA THR A 104 8.06 -11.42 27.37
C THR A 104 7.80 -12.92 27.23
N LEU A 105 7.46 -13.34 26.02
CA LEU A 105 7.24 -14.73 25.66
C LEU A 105 8.56 -15.48 25.49
N ALA A 106 8.58 -16.77 25.81
CA ALA A 106 9.75 -17.62 25.57
C ALA A 106 10.06 -17.77 24.07
N ALA A 107 9.01 -17.86 23.26
CA ALA A 107 9.06 -17.97 21.80
C ALA A 107 7.97 -17.11 21.17
N GLU A 108 8.13 -16.78 19.89
CA GLU A 108 7.10 -16.06 19.13
C GLU A 108 5.88 -16.95 18.92
N LEU A 109 4.70 -16.32 18.96
CA LEU A 109 3.44 -17.00 18.71
C LEU A 109 3.35 -17.44 17.25
N GLN A 110 2.78 -18.61 17.03
CA GLN A 110 2.55 -19.11 15.68
C GLN A 110 1.27 -18.50 15.10
N PRO A 111 1.18 -18.33 13.76
CA PRO A 111 -0.05 -17.91 13.11
C PRO A 111 -1.25 -18.81 13.45
N GLY A 112 -2.42 -18.19 13.60
CA GLY A 112 -3.67 -18.84 13.99
C GLY A 112 -4.44 -18.08 15.06
N GLU A 113 -5.59 -18.64 15.45
CA GLU A 113 -6.41 -18.16 16.56
C GLU A 113 -5.93 -18.79 17.87
N ILE A 114 -5.63 -17.94 18.85
CA ILE A 114 -5.08 -18.31 20.15
C ILE A 114 -6.04 -17.80 21.22
N SER A 115 -6.57 -18.70 22.05
CA SER A 115 -7.43 -18.29 23.16
C SER A 115 -6.67 -17.44 24.18
N VAL A 116 -7.32 -16.43 24.71
CA VAL A 116 -6.79 -15.54 25.75
C VAL A 116 -7.65 -15.65 27.00
N SER A 117 -7.00 -15.91 28.13
CA SER A 117 -7.61 -15.78 29.45
C SER A 117 -6.73 -14.93 30.35
N ALA A 118 -7.36 -14.06 31.12
CA ALA A 118 -6.64 -13.22 32.07
C ALA A 118 -7.39 -13.14 33.40
N THR A 119 -6.70 -13.40 34.50
CA THR A 119 -7.26 -13.18 35.84
C THR A 119 -6.74 -11.86 36.38
N VAL A 120 -7.67 -10.97 36.71
CA VAL A 120 -7.39 -9.64 37.27
C VAL A 120 -7.76 -9.64 38.74
N VAL A 121 -6.87 -9.11 39.58
CA VAL A 121 -7.16 -8.81 40.99
C VAL A 121 -6.88 -7.34 41.24
N ALA A 122 -7.94 -6.57 41.51
CA ALA A 122 -7.86 -5.13 41.80
C ALA A 122 -8.65 -4.84 43.09
N GLY A 123 -7.92 -4.63 44.20
CA GLY A 123 -8.51 -4.43 45.51
C GLY A 123 -9.33 -5.64 45.97
N ALA A 124 -10.65 -5.47 46.10
CA ALA A 124 -11.59 -6.53 46.50
C ALA A 124 -12.24 -7.26 45.31
N VAL A 125 -11.94 -6.84 44.07
CA VAL A 125 -12.51 -7.41 42.86
C VAL A 125 -11.52 -8.40 42.27
N THR A 126 -11.97 -9.64 42.09
CA THR A 126 -11.27 -10.65 41.28
C THR A 126 -12.18 -11.04 40.14
N ASP A 127 -11.65 -11.00 38.93
CA ASP A 127 -12.42 -11.27 37.72
C ASP A 127 -11.60 -12.06 36.70
N LEU A 128 -12.30 -12.84 35.87
CA LEU A 128 -11.73 -13.61 34.78
C LEU A 128 -12.19 -13.02 33.44
N LEU A 129 -11.24 -12.51 32.69
CA LEU A 129 -11.43 -11.95 31.36
C LEU A 129 -11.11 -13.02 30.31
N ALA A 130 -11.89 -13.07 29.24
CA ALA A 130 -11.71 -14.00 28.14
C ALA A 130 -11.78 -13.27 26.79
N GLY A 131 -11.03 -13.78 25.82
CA GLY A 131 -11.01 -13.28 24.44
C GLY A 131 -10.16 -14.17 23.54
N ASP A 132 -9.88 -13.70 22.32
CA ASP A 132 -9.10 -14.44 21.33
C ASP A 132 -8.10 -13.51 20.64
N LEU A 133 -6.92 -14.05 20.35
CA LEU A 133 -5.85 -13.41 19.59
C LEU A 133 -5.75 -14.08 18.22
N ASP A 134 -6.01 -13.32 17.17
CA ASP A 134 -5.82 -13.77 15.79
C ASP A 134 -4.49 -13.25 15.25
N ILE A 135 -3.63 -14.19 14.84
CA ILE A 135 -2.37 -13.91 14.15
C ILE A 135 -2.50 -14.41 12.71
N HIS A 136 -2.72 -13.48 11.79
CA HIS A 136 -2.71 -13.79 10.37
C HIS A 136 -1.28 -14.09 9.92
N ALA A 137 -1.09 -15.17 9.16
CA ALA A 137 0.17 -15.39 8.46
C ALA A 137 0.32 -14.27 7.42
N ASP A 138 1.41 -13.50 7.51
CA ASP A 138 1.74 -12.52 6.49
C ASP A 138 1.90 -13.25 5.16
N THR A 139 0.87 -13.20 4.33
CA THR A 139 1.02 -13.46 2.91
C THR A 139 1.74 -12.25 2.36
N HIS A 140 3.07 -12.26 2.50
CA HIS A 140 3.94 -11.47 1.66
C HIS A 140 3.63 -11.89 0.22
N ALA A 141 2.63 -11.26 -0.38
CA ALA A 141 2.66 -10.97 -1.78
C ALA A 141 3.84 -10.01 -1.93
N ASP A 142 5.04 -10.59 -2.01
CA ASP A 142 6.16 -9.93 -2.66
C ASP A 142 5.58 -9.44 -3.98
N GLY A 143 5.27 -8.15 -4.01
CA GLY A 143 4.82 -7.47 -5.20
C GLY A 143 5.92 -7.71 -6.19
N ALA A 144 5.72 -8.70 -7.07
CA ALA A 144 6.55 -8.99 -8.22
C ALA A 144 6.39 -7.85 -9.24
N HIS A 145 6.58 -6.62 -8.79
CA HIS A 145 6.69 -5.42 -9.61
C HIS A 145 8.06 -5.39 -10.31
N GLY A 146 8.94 -6.37 -10.08
CA GLY A 146 10.22 -6.52 -10.75
C GLY A 146 10.15 -7.08 -12.19
N THR A 147 9.04 -7.70 -12.60
CA THR A 147 8.96 -8.40 -13.89
C THR A 147 8.29 -7.57 -14.98
N THR A 148 7.38 -6.66 -14.62
CA THR A 148 6.59 -5.88 -15.58
C THR A 148 7.41 -4.79 -16.30
N TRP A 149 8.32 -4.09 -15.59
CA TRP A 149 9.16 -3.04 -16.19
C TRP A 149 10.14 -3.57 -17.25
N LYS A 150 10.69 -4.77 -17.05
CA LYS A 150 11.61 -5.39 -18.02
C LYS A 150 10.93 -5.73 -19.33
N THR A 151 9.67 -6.15 -19.31
CA THR A 151 8.91 -6.46 -20.54
C THR A 151 8.70 -5.21 -21.39
N TYR A 152 8.33 -4.06 -20.81
CA TYR A 152 8.10 -2.83 -21.59
C TYR A 152 9.38 -2.23 -22.20
N SER A 153 10.54 -2.44 -21.57
CA SER A 153 11.83 -1.97 -22.12
C SER A 153 12.24 -2.66 -23.42
N ALA A 154 11.86 -3.93 -23.62
CA ALA A 154 12.18 -4.69 -24.82
C ALA A 154 11.40 -4.20 -26.06
N TRP A 155 10.14 -3.80 -25.90
CA TRP A 155 9.32 -3.27 -27.00
C TRP A 155 9.75 -1.86 -27.43
N ALA A 156 10.25 -1.03 -26.49
CA ALA A 156 10.78 0.29 -26.81
C ALA A 156 12.03 0.21 -27.71
N ILE A 157 12.95 -0.73 -27.43
CA ILE A 157 14.15 -0.94 -28.27
C ILE A 157 13.77 -1.52 -29.63
N GLY A 158 12.83 -2.49 -29.67
CA GLY A 158 12.34 -3.07 -30.92
C GLY A 158 11.67 -2.03 -31.85
N GLY A 159 10.82 -1.16 -31.29
CA GLY A 159 10.16 -0.09 -32.06
C GLY A 159 11.15 0.92 -32.66
N LEU A 160 12.20 1.27 -31.90
CA LEU A 160 13.20 2.25 -32.33
C LEU A 160 14.09 1.71 -33.46
N LEU A 161 14.42 0.42 -33.45
CA LEU A 161 15.16 -0.24 -34.53
C LEU A 161 14.36 -0.32 -35.84
N VAL A 162 13.06 -0.61 -35.76
CA VAL A 162 12.18 -0.65 -36.95
C VAL A 162 12.08 0.74 -37.59
N LEU A 163 11.92 1.79 -36.79
CA LEU A 163 11.90 3.18 -37.28
C LEU A 163 13.24 3.58 -37.93
N ALA A 164 14.37 3.18 -37.34
CA ALA A 164 15.69 3.47 -37.91
C ALA A 164 15.89 2.77 -39.27
N LEU A 165 15.47 1.51 -39.41
CA LEU A 165 15.54 0.76 -40.67
C LEU A 165 14.63 1.37 -41.74
N LEU A 166 13.42 1.78 -41.39
CA LEU A 166 12.50 2.47 -42.31
C LEU A 166 13.08 3.80 -42.77
N ALA A 167 13.62 4.61 -41.86
CA ALA A 167 14.26 5.88 -42.20
C ALA A 167 15.48 5.69 -43.12
N PHE A 168 16.28 4.64 -42.89
CA PHE A 168 17.41 4.28 -43.74
C PHE A 168 16.97 3.82 -45.14
N ALA A 169 15.93 2.98 -45.22
CA ALA A 169 15.39 2.52 -46.51
C ALA A 169 14.84 3.69 -47.35
N VAL A 170 14.09 4.60 -46.73
CA VAL A 170 13.57 5.81 -47.40
C VAL A 170 14.73 6.70 -47.88
N ARG A 171 15.77 6.89 -47.06
CA ARG A 171 16.97 7.65 -47.47
C ARG A 171 17.71 7.00 -48.64
N ARG A 172 17.86 5.68 -48.64
CA ARG A 172 18.53 4.94 -49.72
C ARG A 172 17.75 5.01 -51.03
N LEU A 173 16.43 4.88 -50.98
CA LEU A 173 15.55 5.01 -52.16
C LEU A 173 15.48 6.45 -52.67
N GLY A 174 15.62 7.45 -51.79
CA GLY A 174 15.72 8.87 -52.17
C GLY A 174 17.06 9.22 -52.84
N ALA A 175 18.17 8.66 -52.34
CA ALA A 175 19.51 8.88 -52.90
C ALA A 175 19.66 8.27 -54.30
N GLU A 176 19.09 7.07 -54.54
CA GLU A 176 19.05 6.43 -55.86
C GLU A 176 18.24 7.23 -56.90
N ARG A 177 17.19 7.94 -56.47
CA ARG A 177 16.40 8.81 -57.36
C ARG A 177 17.15 10.10 -57.73
N ASN A 178 17.95 10.65 -56.83
CA ASN A 178 18.75 11.84 -57.12
C ASN A 178 19.93 11.54 -58.05
N ASN A 179 20.51 10.34 -57.99
CA ASN A 179 21.61 9.96 -58.88
C ASN A 179 21.19 9.66 -60.33
N ARG A 180 19.89 9.48 -60.60
CA ARG A 180 19.36 9.28 -61.97
C ARG A 180 18.93 10.59 -62.66
N VAL A 181 18.97 11.73 -61.98
CA VAL A 181 18.66 13.05 -62.58
C VAL A 181 19.93 13.86 -62.85
N GLY A 182 21.11 13.35 -62.46
CA GLY A 182 22.41 14.02 -62.64
C GLY A 182 23.27 13.50 -63.81
N GLY A 183 22.69 12.82 -64.79
CA GLY A 183 23.46 12.22 -65.89
C GLY A 183 22.76 12.29 -67.24
N ALA A 184 22.97 13.39 -67.97
CA ALA A 184 23.26 13.43 -69.40
C ALA A 184 23.29 14.90 -69.85
N ALA A 185 24.43 15.28 -70.43
CA ALA A 185 24.59 16.43 -71.31
C ALA A 185 23.82 16.22 -72.63
#